data_AF-A0A1E3B9E9-F1
#
_entry.id   AF-A0A1E3B9E9-F1
#
_cell.length_a   1.000
_cell.length_b   1.000
_cell.length_c   1.000
_cell.angle_alpha   90.00
_cell.angle_beta   90.00
_cell.angle_gamma   90.00
#
_symmetry.space_group_name_H-M   'P 1'
#
loop_
_entity.id
_entity.type
_entity.pdbx_description
1 polymer ?
#
loop_
_entity_poly.entity_id
_entity_poly.type
_entity_poly.pdbx_seq_one_letter_code
_entity_poly.pdbx_strand_id
1 'polypeptide(L)'
;MELARLRVRVRAVPGIYLPEHASFDVRLCVGAWASAIAFSQAVGWYIDTRDRLRVVRVSIVFQRLAVAASCVVFWLLATGRTVSDLKPWLLGVLSLFARVEKLCDIMNTISVERDWVVVVAMDGAEASEVLNAEMRRIDLICKLVGPFVIAMIDGFSTEIAIVVNFAMNILSIFVEYYAIERVYQMVPSLQAPKQPPAPAMDEQTSITNGSRVNRWSTKEFLLGTLRGSTRYFQHQVFLPSVALAILNFTVLSFSGRMVAYLLSVGYNSYHVAIARSASVAVEISATWVGPLLMARIGALRAGMWLLSWQTVALARAAGTFFVVKPEILAATALVAGTVLSRVGMWGFSLSAQILVREEVEPENRGAFSSTEASWHNTFELLSYATTIFFSRPEQFQWPVLMSFIAVFTSCNLFAAFVKERTKCFGGKGGERAEFGYETLP
;
A
#
# COMPACT_ATOMS: atom_id res chain seq x y z
N MET A 1 37.83 9.24 14.53
CA MET A 1 36.49 9.49 15.12
C MET A 1 35.63 10.40 14.25
N GLU A 2 36.17 11.50 13.70
CA GLU A 2 35.45 12.34 12.72
C GLU A 2 35.14 11.64 11.38
N LEU A 3 36.06 10.82 10.86
CA LEU A 3 35.81 10.01 9.65
C LEU A 3 34.68 8.99 9.83
N ALA A 4 34.44 8.51 11.05
CA ALA A 4 33.30 7.64 11.37
C ALA A 4 31.99 8.43 11.44
N ARG A 5 32.02 9.66 11.98
CA ARG A 5 30.86 10.58 11.97
C ARG A 5 30.50 11.05 10.55
N LEU A 6 31.49 11.29 9.69
CA LEU A 6 31.29 11.59 8.27
C LEU A 6 30.71 10.39 7.48
N ARG A 7 31.17 9.17 7.78
CA ARG A 7 30.66 7.94 7.15
C ARG A 7 29.20 7.63 7.58
N VAL A 8 28.81 8.00 8.81
CA VAL A 8 27.41 7.92 9.28
C VAL A 8 26.52 8.98 8.60
N ARG A 9 27.04 10.19 8.33
CA ARG A 9 26.31 11.27 7.65
C ARG A 9 25.98 10.96 6.18
N VAL A 10 26.81 10.15 5.51
CA VAL A 10 26.60 9.74 4.11
C VAL A 10 25.66 8.52 4.00
N ARG A 11 25.56 7.69 5.05
CA ARG A 11 24.65 6.53 5.10
C ARG A 11 23.18 6.91 5.27
N ALA A 12 22.90 8.17 5.61
CA ALA A 12 21.58 8.70 5.88
C ALA A 12 21.03 9.53 4.70
N VAL A 13 21.00 8.98 3.49
CA VAL A 13 20.23 9.54 2.36
C VAL A 13 19.58 8.36 1.62
N PRO A 14 18.24 8.25 1.68
CA PRO A 14 17.39 9.11 0.87
C PRO A 14 16.49 10.04 1.70
N GLY A 15 16.75 11.34 1.60
CA GLY A 15 15.70 12.38 1.65
C GLY A 15 15.27 13.00 2.98
N ILE A 16 16.06 12.99 4.06
CA ILE A 16 15.56 13.50 5.36
C ILE A 16 16.49 14.47 6.14
N TYR A 17 17.79 14.62 5.84
CA TYR A 17 18.71 15.26 6.82
C TYR A 17 19.37 16.60 6.44
N LEU A 18 18.77 17.42 5.58
CA LEU A 18 19.22 18.82 5.38
C LEU A 18 18.07 19.82 5.63
N PRO A 19 18.10 20.60 6.73
CA PRO A 19 17.02 21.52 7.08
C PRO A 19 16.82 22.67 6.09
N GLU A 20 17.79 22.97 5.21
CA GLU A 20 17.66 24.01 4.18
C GLU A 20 16.95 23.54 2.90
N HIS A 21 16.67 22.23 2.74
CA HIS A 21 16.02 21.66 1.56
C HIS A 21 14.65 21.02 1.83
N ALA A 22 14.13 21.07 3.05
CA ALA A 22 12.83 20.47 3.40
C ALA A 22 11.68 20.97 2.49
N SER A 23 11.67 22.26 2.13
CA SER A 23 10.69 22.85 1.20
C SER A 23 10.80 22.29 -0.22
N PHE A 24 12.00 21.89 -0.65
CA PHE A 24 12.26 21.29 -1.96
C PHE A 24 11.79 19.83 -1.97
N ASP A 25 12.07 19.07 -0.91
CA ASP A 25 11.65 17.67 -0.77
C ASP A 25 10.12 17.53 -0.62
N VAL A 26 9.44 18.43 0.10
CA VAL A 26 7.95 18.46 0.12
C VAL A 26 7.39 18.68 -1.29
N ARG A 27 7.90 19.67 -2.02
CA ARG A 27 7.39 20.01 -3.36
C ARG A 27 7.67 18.89 -4.36
N LEU A 28 8.83 18.24 -4.25
CA LEU A 28 9.21 17.12 -5.12
C LEU A 28 8.35 15.87 -4.83
N CYS A 29 8.09 15.57 -3.56
CA CYS A 29 7.17 14.49 -3.17
C CYS A 29 5.75 14.82 -3.62
N VAL A 30 5.16 15.92 -3.19
CA VAL A 30 3.77 16.30 -3.55
C VAL A 30 3.58 16.37 -5.08
N GLY A 31 4.55 16.89 -5.81
CA GLY A 31 4.56 16.87 -7.28
C GLY A 31 4.65 15.47 -7.88
N ALA A 32 5.39 14.55 -7.26
CA ALA A 32 5.43 13.12 -7.64
C ALA A 32 4.05 12.47 -7.50
N TRP A 33 3.37 12.69 -6.38
CA TRP A 33 2.08 12.07 -6.08
C TRP A 33 0.95 12.66 -6.93
N ALA A 34 0.94 13.98 -7.14
CA ALA A 34 0.03 14.63 -8.07
C ALA A 34 0.24 14.13 -9.51
N SER A 35 1.50 13.91 -9.92
CA SER A 35 1.80 13.34 -11.23
C SER A 35 1.31 11.89 -11.35
N ALA A 36 1.48 11.04 -10.34
CA ALA A 36 1.02 9.66 -10.37
C ALA A 36 -0.52 9.56 -10.52
N ILE A 37 -1.27 10.43 -9.83
CA ILE A 37 -2.72 10.52 -9.96
C ILE A 37 -3.10 11.00 -11.37
N ALA A 38 -2.42 12.04 -11.90
CA ALA A 38 -2.67 12.54 -13.25
C ALA A 38 -2.34 11.50 -14.33
N PHE A 39 -1.24 10.76 -14.18
CA PHE A 39 -0.78 9.74 -15.12
C PHE A 39 -1.57 8.42 -15.01
N SER A 40 -2.25 8.15 -13.89
CA SER A 40 -3.10 6.95 -13.74
C SER A 40 -4.19 6.86 -14.82
N GLN A 41 -4.76 8.00 -15.22
CA GLN A 41 -5.76 8.09 -16.28
C GLN A 41 -5.15 7.79 -17.66
N ALA A 42 -3.94 8.33 -17.92
CA ALA A 42 -3.21 8.06 -19.15
C ALA A 42 -2.79 6.59 -19.25
N VAL A 43 -2.44 5.96 -18.11
CA VAL A 43 -2.15 4.52 -18.03
C VAL A 43 -3.39 3.69 -18.32
N GLY A 44 -4.55 4.01 -17.72
CA GLY A 44 -5.80 3.30 -18.02
C GLY A 44 -6.15 3.35 -19.50
N TRP A 45 -6.13 4.55 -20.09
CA TRP A 45 -6.35 4.73 -21.53
C TRP A 45 -5.33 3.95 -22.39
N TYR A 46 -4.05 3.95 -22.00
CA TYR A 46 -3.02 3.20 -22.72
C TYR A 46 -3.24 1.69 -22.64
N ILE A 47 -3.64 1.18 -21.47
CA ILE A 47 -3.99 -0.23 -21.27
C ILE A 47 -5.16 -0.61 -22.18
N ASP A 48 -6.20 0.20 -22.23
CA ASP A 48 -7.45 -0.14 -22.93
C ASP A 48 -7.34 -0.05 -24.45
N THR A 49 -6.47 0.83 -24.96
CA THR A 49 -6.33 1.08 -26.42
C THR A 49 -5.29 0.21 -27.13
N ARG A 50 -4.39 -0.44 -26.38
CA ARG A 50 -3.26 -1.18 -26.94
C ARG A 50 -3.41 -2.68 -26.74
N ASP A 51 -2.69 -3.44 -27.58
CA ASP A 51 -2.64 -4.90 -27.49
C ASP A 51 -2.12 -5.34 -26.11
N ARG A 52 -2.83 -6.29 -25.50
CA ARG A 52 -2.55 -6.85 -24.17
C ARG A 52 -1.06 -7.19 -23.98
N LEU A 53 -0.47 -7.92 -24.93
CA LEU A 53 0.94 -8.33 -24.86
C LEU A 53 1.90 -7.14 -24.91
N ARG A 54 1.60 -6.13 -25.74
CA ARG A 54 2.46 -4.95 -25.89
C ARG A 54 2.47 -4.11 -24.62
N VAL A 55 1.31 -3.92 -23.99
CA VAL A 55 1.17 -3.18 -22.74
C VAL A 55 2.03 -3.82 -21.64
N VAL A 56 1.90 -5.14 -21.45
CA VAL A 56 2.64 -5.88 -20.42
C VAL A 56 4.15 -5.90 -20.68
N ARG A 57 4.58 -6.09 -21.94
CA ARG A 57 6.02 -6.04 -22.30
C ARG A 57 6.63 -4.67 -22.01
N VAL A 58 5.91 -3.60 -22.37
CA VAL A 58 6.36 -2.24 -22.12
C VAL A 58 6.44 -1.96 -20.62
N SER A 59 5.43 -2.34 -19.82
CA SER A 59 5.49 -2.12 -18.36
C SER A 59 6.71 -2.80 -17.75
N ILE A 60 6.97 -4.07 -18.08
CA ILE A 60 8.08 -4.82 -17.48
C ILE A 60 9.43 -4.23 -17.84
N VAL A 61 9.66 -3.96 -19.13
CA VAL A 61 10.96 -3.44 -19.59
C VAL A 61 11.23 -2.07 -18.97
N PHE A 62 10.28 -1.14 -19.00
CA PHE A 62 10.49 0.19 -18.43
C PHE A 62 10.62 0.16 -16.90
N GLN A 63 9.86 -0.69 -16.20
CA GLN A 63 9.98 -0.86 -14.75
C GLN A 63 11.39 -1.32 -14.37
N ARG A 64 11.88 -2.41 -14.97
CA ARG A 64 13.20 -3.00 -14.65
C ARG A 64 14.36 -2.10 -15.05
N LEU A 65 14.27 -1.42 -16.20
CA LEU A 65 15.28 -0.45 -16.62
C LEU A 65 15.34 0.77 -15.69
N ALA A 66 14.20 1.27 -15.21
CA ALA A 66 14.17 2.37 -14.24
C ALA A 66 14.85 1.97 -12.92
N VAL A 67 14.62 0.75 -12.42
CA VAL A 67 15.30 0.22 -11.24
C VAL A 67 16.80 0.04 -11.49
N ALA A 68 17.19 -0.54 -12.62
CA ALA A 68 18.59 -0.73 -12.98
C ALA A 68 19.33 0.62 -13.10
N ALA A 69 18.73 1.62 -13.75
CA ALA A 69 19.28 2.98 -13.81
C ALA A 69 19.41 3.61 -12.42
N SER A 70 18.43 3.40 -11.54
CA SER A 70 18.50 3.84 -10.15
C SER A 70 19.67 3.21 -9.39
N CYS A 71 19.94 1.91 -9.61
CA CYS A 71 21.10 1.25 -9.03
C CYS A 71 22.43 1.86 -9.48
N VAL A 72 22.57 2.25 -10.76
CA VAL A 72 23.77 2.94 -11.24
C VAL A 72 23.97 4.27 -10.50
N VAL A 73 22.91 5.05 -10.34
CA VAL A 73 22.96 6.31 -9.58
C VAL A 73 23.29 6.08 -8.11
N PHE A 74 22.68 5.07 -7.47
CA PHE A 74 23.00 4.70 -6.08
C PHE A 74 24.45 4.24 -5.92
N TRP A 75 24.99 3.49 -6.88
CA TRP A 75 26.39 3.06 -6.85
C TRP A 75 27.36 4.25 -6.95
N LEU A 76 27.05 5.24 -7.80
CA LEU A 76 27.82 6.49 -7.88
C LEU A 76 27.78 7.29 -6.56
N LEU A 77 26.61 7.35 -5.91
CA LEU A 77 26.45 7.99 -4.61
C LEU A 77 27.18 7.23 -3.50
N ALA A 78 27.14 5.90 -3.51
CA ALA A 78 27.76 5.04 -2.51
C ALA A 78 29.29 5.09 -2.55
N THR A 79 29.89 5.15 -3.74
CA THR A 79 31.35 5.23 -3.93
C THR A 79 31.93 6.60 -3.61
N GLY A 80 31.10 7.61 -3.33
CA GLY A 80 31.54 8.94 -2.91
C GLY A 80 32.29 9.74 -4.00
N ARG A 81 32.26 9.28 -5.26
CA ARG A 81 32.98 9.91 -6.39
C ARG A 81 32.28 11.16 -6.96
N THR A 82 31.17 11.58 -6.36
CA THR A 82 30.34 12.69 -6.82
C THR A 82 30.70 14.00 -6.11
N VAL A 83 30.81 15.09 -6.87
CA VAL A 83 30.92 16.46 -6.32
C VAL A 83 29.66 16.81 -5.52
N SER A 84 29.81 17.57 -4.42
CA SER A 84 28.71 17.91 -3.50
C SER A 84 27.53 18.58 -4.19
N ASP A 85 27.78 19.41 -5.19
CA ASP A 85 26.74 20.15 -5.92
C ASP A 85 25.89 19.28 -6.85
N LEU A 86 26.38 18.10 -7.24
CA LEU A 86 25.66 17.17 -8.12
C LEU A 86 24.67 16.28 -7.35
N LYS A 87 24.87 16.10 -6.04
CA LYS A 87 24.03 15.25 -5.18
C LYS A 87 22.53 15.59 -5.24
N PRO A 88 22.09 16.85 -5.10
CA PRO A 88 20.66 17.17 -5.19
C PRO A 88 20.08 16.85 -6.57
N TRP A 89 20.86 17.00 -7.64
CA TRP A 89 20.44 16.66 -8.98
C TRP A 89 20.27 15.14 -9.17
N LEU A 90 21.22 14.35 -8.67
CA LEU A 90 21.14 12.88 -8.65
C LEU A 90 19.93 12.37 -7.84
N LEU A 91 19.60 13.02 -6.73
CA LEU A 91 18.39 12.72 -5.96
C LEU A 91 17.10 13.07 -6.73
N GLY A 92 17.12 14.17 -7.49
CA GLY A 92 16.05 14.50 -8.43
C GLY A 92 15.85 13.43 -9.51
N VAL A 93 16.95 12.93 -10.08
CA VAL A 93 16.94 11.84 -11.08
C VAL A 93 16.41 10.53 -10.48
N LEU A 94 16.87 10.14 -9.29
CA LEU A 94 16.36 8.98 -8.57
C LEU A 94 14.86 9.07 -8.32
N SER A 95 14.38 10.27 -7.95
CA SER A 95 12.96 10.52 -7.74
C SER A 95 12.14 10.36 -9.02
N LEU A 96 12.69 10.75 -10.18
CA LEU A 96 12.05 10.54 -11.48
C LEU A 96 11.98 9.05 -11.83
N PHE A 97 13.06 8.31 -11.65
CA PHE A 97 13.06 6.86 -11.92
C PHE A 97 12.09 6.11 -11.01
N ALA A 98 12.00 6.46 -9.73
CA ALA A 98 11.03 5.87 -8.81
C ALA A 98 9.57 6.09 -9.28
N ARG A 99 9.27 7.24 -9.90
CA ARG A 99 7.93 7.51 -10.46
C ARG A 99 7.65 6.65 -11.69
N VAL A 100 8.62 6.53 -12.59
CA VAL A 100 8.50 5.69 -13.79
C VAL A 100 8.30 4.24 -13.39
N GLU A 101 9.10 3.75 -12.45
CA GLU A 101 8.97 2.40 -11.87
C GLU A 101 7.57 2.19 -11.31
N LYS A 102 7.10 3.09 -10.44
CA LYS A 102 5.79 2.94 -9.81
C LYS A 102 4.62 2.97 -10.81
N LEU A 103 4.73 3.79 -11.86
CA LEU A 103 3.72 3.85 -12.91
C LEU A 103 3.65 2.53 -13.70
N CYS A 104 4.82 1.98 -14.02
CA CYS A 104 4.92 0.71 -14.73
C CYS A 104 4.44 -0.47 -13.87
N ASP A 105 4.74 -0.45 -12.56
CA ASP A 105 4.22 -1.41 -11.56
C ASP A 105 2.69 -1.44 -11.54
N ILE A 106 2.05 -0.26 -11.46
CA ILE A 106 0.59 -0.14 -11.49
C ILE A 106 0.04 -0.64 -12.83
N MET A 107 0.67 -0.28 -13.94
CA MET A 107 0.27 -0.73 -15.29
C MET A 107 0.35 -2.25 -15.43
N ASN A 108 1.44 -2.85 -14.94
CA ASN A 108 1.66 -4.30 -14.95
C ASN A 108 0.62 -5.01 -14.09
N THR A 109 0.41 -4.52 -12.86
CA THR A 109 -0.57 -5.08 -11.91
C THR A 109 -1.98 -5.10 -12.50
N ILE A 110 -2.45 -3.97 -13.05
CA ILE A 110 -3.79 -3.89 -13.64
C ILE A 110 -3.89 -4.80 -14.86
N SER A 111 -2.88 -4.80 -15.73
CA SER A 111 -2.91 -5.60 -16.97
C SER A 111 -2.87 -7.10 -16.68
N VAL A 112 -2.07 -7.55 -15.72
CA VAL A 112 -1.92 -8.99 -15.43
C VAL A 112 -2.98 -9.46 -14.44
N GLU A 113 -3.06 -8.86 -13.25
CA GLU A 113 -3.92 -9.36 -12.17
C GLU A 113 -5.40 -9.08 -12.41
N ARG A 114 -5.76 -7.97 -13.06
CA ARG A 114 -7.16 -7.59 -13.26
C ARG A 114 -7.72 -7.91 -14.65
N ASP A 115 -6.89 -8.00 -15.68
CA ASP A 115 -7.33 -8.33 -17.05
C ASP A 115 -6.93 -9.77 -17.42
N TRP A 116 -5.64 -10.13 -17.40
CA TRP A 116 -5.21 -11.45 -17.90
C TRP A 116 -5.72 -12.61 -17.05
N VAL A 117 -5.66 -12.50 -15.73
CA VAL A 117 -6.10 -13.57 -14.80
C VAL A 117 -7.57 -13.91 -15.01
N VAL A 118 -8.42 -12.89 -15.21
CA VAL A 118 -9.85 -13.07 -15.47
C VAL A 118 -10.07 -13.79 -16.80
N VAL A 119 -9.32 -13.43 -17.85
CA VAL A 119 -9.42 -14.07 -19.17
C VAL A 119 -8.89 -15.50 -19.16
N VAL A 120 -7.80 -15.76 -18.43
CA VAL A 120 -7.18 -17.09 -18.32
C VAL A 120 -8.08 -18.07 -17.57
N ALA A 121 -8.85 -17.59 -16.59
CA ALA A 121 -9.80 -18.41 -15.83
C ALA A 121 -11.09 -18.75 -16.60
N MET A 122 -11.18 -18.40 -17.90
CA MET A 122 -12.26 -18.78 -18.83
C MET A 122 -13.68 -18.54 -18.25
N ASP A 123 -13.92 -17.36 -17.68
CA ASP A 123 -15.20 -16.94 -17.09
C ASP A 123 -15.72 -17.81 -15.91
N GLY A 124 -14.93 -18.77 -15.42
CA GLY A 124 -15.25 -19.54 -14.21
C GLY A 124 -14.94 -18.73 -12.95
N ALA A 125 -15.97 -18.39 -12.17
CA ALA A 125 -15.82 -17.66 -10.91
C ALA A 125 -14.90 -18.42 -9.93
N GLU A 126 -15.07 -19.73 -9.80
CA GLU A 126 -14.29 -20.58 -8.90
C GLU A 126 -12.81 -20.70 -9.34
N ALA A 127 -12.55 -20.86 -10.64
CA ALA A 127 -11.19 -20.92 -11.18
C ALA A 127 -10.43 -19.60 -11.02
N SER A 128 -11.14 -18.46 -11.18
CA SER A 128 -10.58 -17.13 -10.97
C SER A 128 -10.18 -16.91 -9.52
N GLU A 129 -11.01 -17.37 -8.57
CA GLU A 129 -10.74 -17.27 -7.14
C GLU A 129 -9.52 -18.09 -6.71
N VAL A 130 -9.40 -19.33 -7.18
CA VAL A 130 -8.24 -20.19 -6.90
C VAL A 130 -6.96 -19.56 -7.45
N LEU A 131 -6.99 -19.07 -8.70
CA LEU A 131 -5.84 -18.41 -9.31
C LEU A 131 -5.44 -17.13 -8.55
N ASN A 132 -6.42 -16.34 -8.11
CA ASN A 132 -6.17 -15.15 -7.30
C ASN A 132 -5.56 -15.48 -5.93
N ALA A 133 -6.04 -16.54 -5.28
CA ALA A 133 -5.51 -17.00 -4.00
C ALA A 133 -4.05 -17.46 -4.12
N GLU A 134 -3.72 -18.23 -5.16
CA GLU A 134 -2.34 -18.69 -5.40
C GLU A 134 -1.38 -17.53 -5.71
N MET A 135 -1.78 -16.57 -6.56
CA MET A 135 -0.97 -15.36 -6.80
C MET A 135 -0.74 -14.58 -5.51
N ARG A 136 -1.78 -14.42 -4.68
CA ARG A 136 -1.65 -13.73 -3.39
C ARG A 136 -0.69 -14.44 -2.44
N ARG A 137 -0.69 -15.76 -2.43
CA ARG A 137 0.24 -16.56 -1.62
C ARG A 137 1.69 -16.33 -2.05
N ILE A 138 1.95 -16.34 -3.36
CA ILE A 138 3.28 -16.05 -3.92
C ILE A 138 3.73 -14.62 -3.55
N ASP A 139 2.85 -13.62 -3.70
CA ASP A 139 3.11 -12.22 -3.31
C ASP A 139 3.51 -12.10 -1.83
N LEU A 140 2.79 -12.76 -0.92
CA LEU A 140 3.09 -12.75 0.50
C LEU A 140 4.45 -13.40 0.82
N ILE A 141 4.79 -14.51 0.17
CA ILE A 141 6.09 -15.17 0.33
C ILE A 141 7.21 -14.25 -0.17
N CYS A 142 7.05 -13.62 -1.34
CA CYS A 142 8.03 -12.68 -1.89
C CYS A 142 8.21 -11.45 -1.00
N LYS A 143 7.14 -10.94 -0.40
CA LYS A 143 7.18 -9.83 0.57
C LYS A 143 7.93 -10.18 1.86
N LEU A 144 8.00 -11.47 2.22
CA LEU A 144 8.79 -11.97 3.35
C LEU A 144 10.25 -12.19 2.95
N VAL A 145 10.49 -12.98 1.89
CA VAL A 145 11.83 -13.44 1.50
C VAL A 145 12.65 -12.31 0.88
N GLY A 146 12.04 -11.48 0.03
CA GLY A 146 12.75 -10.44 -0.74
C GLY A 146 13.52 -9.46 0.16
N PRO A 147 12.86 -8.74 1.09
CA PRO A 147 13.53 -7.82 1.99
C PRO A 147 14.57 -8.49 2.89
N PHE A 148 14.34 -9.74 3.29
CA PHE A 148 15.30 -10.51 4.10
C PHE A 148 16.59 -10.79 3.34
N VAL A 149 16.50 -11.31 2.11
CA VAL A 149 17.66 -11.62 1.26
C VAL A 149 18.44 -10.36 0.94
N ILE A 150 17.78 -9.29 0.50
CA ILE A 150 18.45 -8.03 0.15
C ILE A 150 19.17 -7.43 1.36
N ALA A 151 18.56 -7.45 2.55
CA ALA A 151 19.17 -6.88 3.73
C ALA A 151 20.31 -7.75 4.29
N MET A 152 20.28 -9.08 4.10
CA MET A 152 21.44 -9.95 4.39
C MET A 152 22.63 -9.56 3.50
N ILE A 153 22.41 -9.35 2.20
CA ILE A 153 23.47 -8.94 1.26
C ILE A 153 24.00 -7.54 1.60
N ASP A 154 23.12 -6.58 1.90
CA ASP A 154 23.51 -5.22 2.31
C ASP A 154 24.30 -5.22 3.63
N GLY A 155 24.00 -6.15 4.54
CA GLY A 155 24.75 -6.35 5.78
C GLY A 155 26.23 -6.68 5.56
N PHE A 156 26.59 -7.35 4.45
CA PHE A 156 27.99 -7.58 4.07
C PHE A 156 28.59 -6.34 3.40
N SER A 157 27.93 -5.80 2.38
CA SER A 157 28.35 -4.58 1.69
C SER A 157 27.20 -3.99 0.87
N THR A 158 26.93 -2.71 1.10
CA THR A 158 25.94 -1.94 0.34
C THR A 158 26.28 -1.86 -1.16
N GLU A 159 27.56 -1.81 -1.52
CA GLU A 159 27.96 -1.80 -2.93
C GLU A 159 27.60 -3.13 -3.62
N ILE A 160 27.83 -4.26 -2.94
CA ILE A 160 27.47 -5.58 -3.44
C ILE A 160 25.96 -5.71 -3.56
N ALA A 161 25.20 -5.22 -2.57
CA ALA A 161 23.74 -5.23 -2.62
C ALA A 161 23.19 -4.44 -3.82
N ILE A 162 23.76 -3.28 -4.12
CA ILE A 162 23.38 -2.47 -5.29
C ILE A 162 23.68 -3.24 -6.60
N VAL A 163 24.86 -3.85 -6.71
CA VAL A 163 25.25 -4.62 -7.92
C VAL A 163 24.38 -5.87 -8.10
N VAL A 164 24.08 -6.59 -7.03
CA VAL A 164 23.20 -7.76 -7.08
C VAL A 164 21.78 -7.33 -7.49
N ASN A 165 21.24 -6.25 -6.92
CA ASN A 165 19.93 -5.74 -7.29
C ASN A 165 19.87 -5.28 -8.75
N PHE A 166 20.93 -4.64 -9.24
CA PHE A 166 21.09 -4.27 -10.65
C PHE A 166 21.03 -5.53 -11.55
N ALA A 167 21.88 -6.52 -11.26
CA ALA A 167 21.96 -7.75 -12.04
C ALA A 167 20.62 -8.52 -12.03
N MET A 168 19.96 -8.60 -10.87
CA MET A 168 18.67 -9.27 -10.73
C MET A 168 17.59 -8.61 -11.58
N ASN A 169 17.50 -7.26 -11.60
CA ASN A 169 16.49 -6.56 -12.40
C ASN A 169 16.76 -6.67 -13.91
N ILE A 170 18.02 -6.68 -14.35
CA ILE A 170 18.34 -6.89 -15.77
C ILE A 170 18.05 -8.33 -16.19
N LEU A 171 18.42 -9.32 -15.37
CA LEU A 171 18.18 -10.72 -15.68
C LEU A 171 16.68 -11.06 -15.65
N SER A 172 15.91 -10.46 -14.75
CA SER A 172 14.48 -10.72 -14.63
C SER A 172 13.70 -10.27 -15.86
N ILE A 173 14.17 -9.26 -16.62
CA ILE A 173 13.56 -8.86 -17.90
C ILE A 173 13.46 -10.07 -18.83
N PHE A 174 14.54 -10.84 -18.98
CA PHE A 174 14.55 -11.99 -19.89
C PHE A 174 13.60 -13.09 -19.44
N VAL A 175 13.58 -13.37 -18.13
CA VAL A 175 12.71 -14.41 -17.54
C VAL A 175 11.25 -14.02 -17.65
N GLU A 176 10.89 -12.79 -17.26
CA GLU A 176 9.52 -12.27 -17.29
C GLU A 176 9.00 -12.15 -18.73
N TYR A 177 9.83 -11.65 -19.65
CA TYR A 177 9.46 -11.50 -21.06
C TYR A 177 9.16 -12.86 -21.70
N TYR A 178 10.00 -13.86 -21.44
CA TYR A 178 9.79 -15.23 -21.92
C TYR A 178 8.54 -15.86 -21.30
N ALA A 179 8.36 -15.75 -19.99
CA ALA A 179 7.22 -16.34 -19.29
C ALA A 179 5.88 -15.79 -19.79
N ILE A 180 5.79 -14.47 -19.97
CA ILE A 180 4.55 -13.81 -20.41
C ILE A 180 4.24 -14.11 -21.87
N GLU A 181 5.26 -14.19 -22.73
CA GLU A 181 5.08 -14.64 -24.10
C GLU A 181 4.54 -16.07 -24.17
N ARG A 182 5.04 -16.97 -23.32
CA ARG A 182 4.53 -18.34 -23.24
C ARG A 182 3.06 -18.39 -22.81
N VAL A 183 2.67 -17.65 -21.77
CA VAL A 183 1.26 -17.58 -21.33
C VAL A 183 0.37 -17.05 -22.45
N TYR A 184 0.80 -15.99 -23.13
CA TYR A 184 0.05 -15.39 -24.24
C TYR A 184 -0.14 -16.35 -25.43
N GLN A 185 0.86 -17.18 -25.73
CA GLN A 185 0.76 -18.19 -26.78
C GLN A 185 -0.14 -19.38 -26.37
N MET A 186 -0.16 -19.74 -25.08
CA MET A 186 -0.96 -20.86 -24.57
C MET A 186 -2.45 -20.55 -24.45
N VAL A 187 -2.84 -19.28 -24.30
CA VAL A 187 -4.23 -18.87 -24.10
C VAL A 187 -4.72 -17.98 -25.27
N PRO A 188 -5.36 -18.56 -26.30
CA PRO A 188 -5.84 -17.81 -27.47
C PRO A 188 -6.81 -16.68 -27.13
N SER A 189 -7.58 -16.79 -26.05
CA SER A 189 -8.53 -15.77 -25.58
C SER A 189 -7.85 -14.43 -25.21
N LEU A 190 -6.55 -14.45 -24.87
CA LEU A 190 -5.77 -13.22 -24.64
C LEU A 190 -5.42 -12.48 -25.94
N GLN A 191 -5.47 -13.18 -27.08
CA GLN A 191 -5.15 -12.66 -28.41
C GLN A 191 -6.38 -12.00 -29.07
N ALA A 192 -7.58 -12.28 -28.55
CA ALA A 192 -8.80 -11.62 -29.00
C ALA A 192 -8.73 -10.11 -28.72
N PRO A 193 -9.22 -9.26 -29.65
CA PRO A 193 -9.33 -7.83 -29.41
C PRO A 193 -10.15 -7.57 -28.16
N LYS A 194 -9.76 -6.54 -27.37
CA LYS A 194 -10.56 -6.11 -26.21
C LYS A 194 -11.96 -5.72 -26.70
N GLN A 195 -12.98 -6.43 -26.24
CA GLN A 195 -14.37 -6.02 -26.48
C GLN A 195 -14.62 -4.72 -25.69
N PRO A 196 -15.22 -3.68 -26.31
CA PRO A 196 -15.71 -2.55 -25.54
C PRO A 196 -16.74 -3.05 -24.52
N PRO A 197 -16.83 -2.45 -23.32
CA PRO A 197 -17.79 -2.89 -22.30
C PRO A 197 -19.19 -2.93 -22.92
N ALA A 198 -19.83 -4.09 -22.84
CA ALA A 198 -21.23 -4.24 -23.24
C ALA A 198 -22.03 -3.19 -22.45
N PRO A 199 -22.81 -2.31 -23.12
CA PRO A 199 -23.76 -1.49 -22.40
C PRO A 199 -24.67 -2.46 -21.63
N ALA A 200 -24.74 -2.30 -20.31
CA ALA A 200 -25.82 -2.87 -19.53
C ALA A 200 -27.13 -2.54 -20.26
N MET A 201 -27.97 -3.55 -20.49
CA MET A 201 -29.30 -3.37 -21.08
C MET A 201 -30.15 -2.53 -20.11
N ASP A 202 -29.99 -1.21 -20.16
CA ASP A 202 -31.07 -0.29 -19.87
C ASP A 202 -31.91 -0.19 -21.15
N GLU A 203 -33.08 -0.79 -21.08
CA GLU A 203 -34.11 -0.75 -22.09
C GLU A 203 -34.60 0.70 -22.27
N GLN A 204 -34.75 1.13 -23.55
CA GLN A 204 -35.31 2.41 -24.05
C GLN A 204 -34.36 3.63 -23.95
N THR A 205 -33.67 4.02 -25.03
CA THR A 205 -34.29 4.84 -26.09
C THR A 205 -33.52 4.78 -27.41
N SER A 206 -34.28 4.81 -28.51
CA SER A 206 -33.90 4.66 -29.91
C SER A 206 -32.98 5.73 -30.52
N ILE A 207 -31.92 5.24 -31.19
CA ILE A 207 -31.34 5.62 -32.50
C ILE A 207 -31.23 7.14 -32.83
N THR A 208 -30.00 7.65 -32.89
CA THR A 208 -29.48 8.31 -34.09
C THR A 208 -27.94 8.27 -34.17
N ASN A 209 -27.46 7.98 -35.38
CA ASN A 209 -26.08 7.69 -35.74
C ASN A 209 -25.11 8.86 -35.54
N GLY A 210 -23.84 8.54 -35.24
CA GLY A 210 -22.73 9.45 -35.48
C GLY A 210 -21.57 9.28 -34.50
N SER A 211 -20.53 8.59 -34.95
CA SER A 211 -19.18 8.53 -34.39
C SER A 211 -18.74 9.80 -33.65
N ARG A 212 -18.79 9.78 -32.31
CA ARG A 212 -18.03 10.66 -31.42
C ARG A 212 -17.62 9.87 -30.19
N VAL A 213 -16.35 9.46 -30.15
CA VAL A 213 -15.67 9.09 -28.91
C VAL A 213 -15.79 10.30 -27.99
N ASN A 214 -16.65 10.20 -26.98
CA ASN A 214 -17.04 11.34 -26.18
C ASN A 214 -15.82 11.88 -25.43
N ARG A 215 -15.50 13.16 -25.67
CA ARG A 215 -14.47 13.90 -24.94
C ARG A 215 -15.01 14.10 -23.52
N TRP A 216 -14.77 13.11 -22.65
CA TRP A 216 -15.22 13.10 -21.26
C TRP A 216 -14.89 14.41 -20.57
N SER A 217 -15.93 15.13 -20.18
CA SER A 217 -15.84 16.42 -19.52
C SER A 217 -15.40 16.20 -18.08
N THR A 218 -14.28 16.79 -17.68
CA THR A 218 -13.77 16.77 -16.30
C THR A 218 -14.83 17.21 -15.28
N LYS A 219 -15.80 18.04 -15.70
CA LYS A 219 -16.91 18.50 -14.86
C LYS A 219 -17.91 17.38 -14.53
N GLU A 220 -18.23 16.51 -15.49
CA GLU A 220 -19.18 15.41 -15.28
C GLU A 220 -18.60 14.35 -14.34
N PHE A 221 -17.30 14.06 -14.47
CA PHE A 221 -16.58 13.21 -13.53
C PHE A 221 -16.52 13.84 -12.13
N LEU A 222 -16.13 15.11 -12.00
CA LEU A 222 -16.09 15.80 -10.70
C LEU A 222 -17.45 15.86 -10.02
N LEU A 223 -18.53 16.12 -10.77
CA LEU A 223 -19.89 16.05 -10.24
C LEU A 223 -20.29 14.62 -9.85
N GLY A 224 -19.88 13.61 -10.63
CA GLY A 224 -20.05 12.19 -10.29
C GLY A 224 -19.31 11.80 -9.02
N THR A 225 -18.06 12.23 -8.85
CA THR A 225 -17.23 12.02 -7.66
C THR A 225 -17.82 12.73 -6.44
N LEU A 226 -18.29 13.97 -6.59
CA LEU A 226 -18.95 14.71 -5.51
C LEU A 226 -20.24 14.02 -5.07
N ARG A 227 -21.07 13.56 -6.01
CA ARG A 227 -22.30 12.80 -5.71
C ARG A 227 -22.01 11.46 -5.05
N GLY A 228 -20.98 10.74 -5.50
CA GLY A 228 -20.52 9.49 -4.88
C GLY A 228 -20.01 9.69 -3.46
N SER A 229 -19.26 10.77 -3.23
CA SER A 229 -18.75 11.15 -1.90
C SER A 229 -19.89 11.45 -0.92
N THR A 230 -20.93 12.19 -1.35
CA THR A 230 -22.10 12.44 -0.48
C THR A 230 -22.81 11.15 -0.08
N ARG A 231 -22.97 10.17 -0.99
CA ARG A 231 -23.55 8.86 -0.64
C ARG A 231 -22.67 8.06 0.32
N TYR A 232 -21.35 8.15 0.16
CA TYR A 232 -20.40 7.51 1.08
C TYR A 232 -20.56 8.03 2.52
N PHE A 233 -20.71 9.34 2.73
CA PHE A 233 -20.92 9.91 4.06
C PHE A 233 -22.27 9.56 4.70
N GLN A 234 -23.28 9.24 3.90
CA GLN A 234 -24.62 8.88 4.37
C GLN A 234 -24.76 7.37 4.66
N HIS A 235 -23.79 6.56 4.26
CA HIS A 235 -23.86 5.12 4.39
C HIS A 235 -23.60 4.64 5.83
N GLN A 236 -24.28 3.57 6.26
CA GLN A 236 -24.17 3.07 7.64
C GLN A 236 -22.75 2.55 7.97
N VAL A 237 -22.05 1.95 7.01
CA VAL A 237 -20.62 1.53 7.16
C VAL A 237 -19.58 2.65 7.01
N PHE A 238 -19.99 3.92 6.94
CA PHE A 238 -19.06 5.04 6.84
C PHE A 238 -18.02 5.04 7.98
N LEU A 239 -18.46 4.80 9.22
CA LEU A 239 -17.59 4.84 10.40
C LEU A 239 -16.49 3.77 10.35
N PRO A 240 -16.80 2.48 10.12
CA PRO A 240 -15.78 1.45 9.90
C PRO A 240 -14.80 1.76 8.78
N SER A 241 -15.27 2.28 7.65
CA SER A 241 -14.42 2.58 6.49
C SER A 241 -13.46 3.74 6.79
N VAL A 242 -13.95 4.82 7.40
CA VAL A 242 -13.08 5.93 7.83
C VAL A 242 -12.13 5.52 8.96
N ALA A 243 -12.57 4.71 9.91
CA ALA A 243 -11.70 4.16 10.96
C ALA A 243 -10.55 3.36 10.33
N LEU A 244 -10.84 2.54 9.32
CA LEU A 244 -9.84 1.80 8.56
C LEU A 244 -8.90 2.71 7.77
N ALA A 245 -9.42 3.76 7.13
CA ALA A 245 -8.61 4.72 6.40
C ALA A 245 -7.63 5.47 7.33
N ILE A 246 -8.08 5.90 8.51
CA ILE A 246 -7.25 6.59 9.52
C ILE A 246 -6.06 5.73 9.97
N LEU A 247 -6.17 4.40 10.00
CA LEU A 247 -5.05 3.53 10.36
C LEU A 247 -3.86 3.62 9.39
N ASN A 248 -4.07 4.14 8.18
CA ASN A 248 -3.00 4.40 7.21
C ASN A 248 -2.22 5.67 7.53
N PHE A 249 -2.75 6.53 8.41
CA PHE A 249 -2.00 7.64 8.99
C PHE A 249 -1.06 7.13 10.09
N THR A 250 -0.06 6.36 9.69
CA THR A 250 0.93 5.80 10.62
C THR A 250 2.33 5.81 10.04
N VAL A 251 3.27 6.34 10.84
CA VAL A 251 4.70 6.27 10.58
C VAL A 251 5.31 5.01 11.20
N LEU A 252 4.57 4.35 12.10
CA LEU A 252 4.96 3.13 12.80
C LEU A 252 4.73 1.90 11.94
N SER A 253 5.39 1.85 10.80
CA SER A 253 5.46 0.68 9.91
C SER A 253 6.88 0.46 9.44
N PHE A 254 7.27 -0.79 9.17
CA PHE A 254 8.59 -1.14 8.61
C PHE A 254 8.73 -0.73 7.13
N SER A 255 8.21 0.44 6.80
CA SER A 255 8.35 1.19 5.57
C SER A 255 9.56 2.13 5.68
N GLY A 256 9.94 2.77 4.56
CA GLY A 256 11.16 3.59 4.47
C GLY A 256 11.33 4.64 5.58
N ARG A 257 10.23 5.21 6.09
CA ARG A 257 10.21 6.24 7.14
C ARG A 257 10.75 5.74 8.49
N MET A 258 10.19 4.64 9.02
CA MET A 258 10.67 4.05 10.27
C MET A 258 12.05 3.44 10.11
N VAL A 259 12.34 2.83 8.96
CA VAL A 259 13.67 2.28 8.66
C VAL A 259 14.73 3.38 8.69
N ALA A 260 14.47 4.53 8.06
CA ALA A 260 15.38 5.68 8.09
C ALA A 260 15.64 6.15 9.54
N TYR A 261 14.59 6.23 10.36
CA TYR A 261 14.74 6.54 11.78
C TYR A 261 15.62 5.51 12.51
N LEU A 262 15.36 4.21 12.36
CA LEU A 262 16.14 3.15 13.01
C LEU A 262 17.62 3.21 12.64
N LEU A 263 17.92 3.38 11.35
CA LEU A 263 19.30 3.55 10.86
C LEU A 263 19.96 4.80 11.46
N SER A 264 19.21 5.89 11.66
CA SER A 264 19.73 7.12 12.27
C SER A 264 20.05 6.99 13.76
N VAL A 265 19.32 6.13 14.48
CA VAL A 265 19.56 5.81 15.92
C VAL A 265 20.75 4.85 16.09
N GLY A 266 21.21 4.20 15.02
CA GLY A 266 22.38 3.32 15.04
C GLY A 266 22.06 1.85 14.78
N TYR A 267 20.85 1.51 14.33
CA TYR A 267 20.59 0.16 13.83
C TYR A 267 21.38 -0.10 12.56
N ASN A 268 21.86 -1.34 12.41
CA ASN A 268 22.39 -1.82 11.15
C ASN A 268 21.26 -2.44 10.29
N SER A 269 21.46 -2.54 8.99
CA SER A 269 20.49 -3.09 8.03
C SER A 269 20.00 -4.49 8.42
N TYR A 270 20.89 -5.31 9.01
CA TYR A 270 20.55 -6.64 9.53
C TYR A 270 19.46 -6.61 10.61
N HIS A 271 19.55 -5.71 11.59
CA HIS A 271 18.55 -5.62 12.66
C HIS A 271 17.20 -5.17 12.13
N VAL A 272 17.20 -4.23 11.18
CA VAL A 272 15.99 -3.79 10.49
C VAL A 272 15.35 -4.94 9.71
N ALA A 273 16.16 -5.77 9.05
CA ALA A 273 15.70 -6.93 8.31
C ALA A 273 14.98 -7.96 9.18
N ILE A 274 15.58 -8.29 10.34
CA ILE A 274 14.97 -9.22 11.30
C ILE A 274 13.64 -8.66 11.79
N ALA A 275 13.61 -7.40 12.22
CA ALA A 275 12.40 -6.77 12.72
C ALA A 275 11.29 -6.73 11.66
N ARG A 276 11.64 -6.43 10.41
CA ARG A 276 10.70 -6.48 9.28
C ARG A 276 10.20 -7.90 9.01
N SER A 277 11.08 -8.89 9.04
CA SER A 277 10.71 -10.30 8.81
C SER A 277 9.78 -10.80 9.90
N ALA A 278 10.06 -10.44 11.16
CA ALA A 278 9.18 -10.71 12.30
C ALA A 278 7.81 -10.02 12.13
N SER A 279 7.79 -8.76 11.67
CA SER A 279 6.54 -8.06 11.33
C SER A 279 5.74 -8.83 10.29
N VAL A 280 6.35 -9.20 9.16
CA VAL A 280 5.66 -9.91 8.08
C VAL A 280 5.14 -11.27 8.55
N ALA A 281 5.91 -12.02 9.35
CA ALA A 281 5.43 -13.29 9.93
C ALA A 281 4.19 -13.08 10.81
N VAL A 282 4.17 -12.01 11.60
CA VAL A 282 3.02 -11.64 12.43
C VAL A 282 1.84 -11.14 11.57
N GLU A 283 2.09 -10.42 10.49
CA GLU A 283 1.07 -9.99 9.52
C GLU A 283 0.41 -11.20 8.84
N ILE A 284 1.20 -12.20 8.41
CA ILE A 284 0.69 -13.46 7.88
C ILE A 284 -0.10 -14.20 8.96
N SER A 285 0.37 -14.21 10.21
CA SER A 285 -0.38 -14.86 11.30
C SER A 285 -1.78 -14.28 11.51
N ALA A 286 -1.96 -12.98 11.21
CA ALA A 286 -3.24 -12.30 11.31
C ALA A 286 -4.29 -12.83 10.31
N THR A 287 -3.89 -13.44 9.20
CA THR A 287 -4.82 -14.03 8.23
C THR A 287 -5.50 -15.29 8.75
N TRP A 288 -4.94 -15.96 9.76
CA TRP A 288 -5.63 -17.02 10.48
C TRP A 288 -6.36 -16.46 11.69
N VAL A 289 -5.66 -15.68 12.54
CA VAL A 289 -6.23 -15.16 13.79
C VAL A 289 -7.48 -14.32 13.56
N GLY A 290 -7.50 -13.47 12.52
CA GLY A 290 -8.64 -12.64 12.16
C GLY A 290 -9.90 -13.47 11.86
N PRO A 291 -9.92 -14.29 10.79
CA PRO A 291 -11.08 -15.12 10.46
C PRO A 291 -11.50 -16.08 11.57
N LEU A 292 -10.55 -16.71 12.29
CA LEU A 292 -10.87 -17.58 13.43
C LEU A 292 -11.60 -16.83 14.54
N LEU A 293 -11.19 -15.60 14.83
CA LEU A 293 -11.86 -14.76 15.83
C LEU A 293 -13.25 -14.33 15.32
N MET A 294 -13.37 -13.93 14.05
CA MET A 294 -14.64 -13.54 13.44
C MET A 294 -15.65 -14.69 13.41
N ALA A 295 -15.21 -15.92 13.13
CA ALA A 295 -16.02 -17.13 13.16
C ALA A 295 -16.60 -17.40 14.56
N ARG A 296 -15.85 -17.09 15.63
CA ARG A 296 -16.28 -17.37 17.01
C ARG A 296 -17.15 -16.29 17.63
N ILE A 297 -16.83 -15.01 17.41
CA ILE A 297 -17.49 -13.89 18.11
C ILE A 297 -18.18 -12.89 17.18
N GLY A 298 -18.19 -13.14 15.88
CA GLY A 298 -18.73 -12.26 14.85
C GLY A 298 -17.75 -11.16 14.43
N ALA A 299 -17.86 -10.71 13.18
CA ALA A 299 -16.98 -9.69 12.61
C ALA A 299 -16.96 -8.40 13.45
N LEU A 300 -18.13 -7.87 13.84
CA LEU A 300 -18.25 -6.62 14.59
C LEU A 300 -17.47 -6.64 15.93
N ARG A 301 -17.59 -7.72 16.71
CA ARG A 301 -16.90 -7.84 18.02
C ARG A 301 -15.42 -8.17 17.84
N ALA A 302 -15.08 -9.02 16.87
CA ALA A 302 -13.70 -9.34 16.54
C ALA A 302 -12.92 -8.08 16.13
N GLY A 303 -13.49 -7.23 15.27
CA GLY A 303 -12.91 -5.94 14.90
C GLY A 303 -12.59 -5.07 16.11
N MET A 304 -13.51 -4.97 17.08
CA MET A 304 -13.30 -4.18 18.30
C MET A 304 -12.15 -4.72 19.16
N TRP A 305 -12.08 -6.04 19.34
CA TRP A 305 -11.00 -6.70 20.08
C TRP A 305 -9.64 -6.48 19.42
N LEU A 306 -9.56 -6.65 18.09
CA LEU A 306 -8.34 -6.50 17.32
C LEU A 306 -7.85 -5.04 17.30
N LEU A 307 -8.75 -4.08 17.16
CA LEU A 307 -8.42 -2.66 17.18
C LEU A 307 -8.02 -2.17 18.60
N SER A 308 -8.67 -2.71 19.64
CA SER A 308 -8.27 -2.46 21.04
C SER A 308 -6.88 -3.02 21.33
N TRP A 309 -6.59 -4.25 20.85
CA TRP A 309 -5.27 -4.87 20.94
C TRP A 309 -4.19 -3.99 20.30
N GLN A 310 -4.44 -3.52 19.07
CA GLN A 310 -3.54 -2.63 18.36
C GLN A 310 -3.27 -1.34 19.16
N THR A 311 -4.33 -0.72 19.69
CA THR A 311 -4.26 0.52 20.46
C THR A 311 -3.44 0.34 21.73
N VAL A 312 -3.66 -0.74 22.49
CA VAL A 312 -2.91 -1.05 23.72
C VAL A 312 -1.45 -1.36 23.43
N ALA A 313 -1.16 -2.12 22.36
CA ALA A 313 0.21 -2.43 21.96
C ALA A 313 0.99 -1.15 21.60
N LEU A 314 0.38 -0.25 20.83
CA LEU A 314 0.99 1.02 20.45
C LEU A 314 1.04 2.03 21.60
N ALA A 315 0.07 2.03 22.51
CA ALA A 315 0.11 2.86 23.72
C ALA A 315 1.33 2.51 24.58
N ARG A 316 1.59 1.21 24.77
CA ARG A 316 2.77 0.73 25.52
C ARG A 316 4.07 1.09 24.80
N ALA A 317 4.13 0.90 23.48
CA ALA A 317 5.32 1.27 22.70
C ALA A 317 5.58 2.78 22.71
N ALA A 318 4.56 3.60 22.48
CA ALA A 318 4.70 5.05 22.53
C ALA A 318 5.08 5.51 23.96
N GLY A 319 4.40 5.01 24.99
CA GLY A 319 4.69 5.36 26.38
C GLY A 319 6.14 5.02 26.78
N THR A 320 6.62 3.83 26.42
CA THR A 320 8.03 3.45 26.65
C THR A 320 8.99 4.30 25.84
N PHE A 321 8.65 4.64 24.59
CA PHE A 321 9.45 5.52 23.74
C PHE A 321 9.65 6.92 24.33
N PHE A 322 8.64 7.49 25.00
CA PHE A 322 8.75 8.81 25.64
C PHE A 322 9.48 8.80 27.00
N VAL A 323 9.46 7.68 27.72
CA VAL A 323 9.99 7.60 29.09
C VAL A 323 11.45 7.12 29.12
N VAL A 324 11.82 6.23 28.20
CA VAL A 324 13.12 5.56 28.21
C VAL A 324 14.19 6.46 27.58
N LYS A 325 15.20 6.83 28.38
CA LYS A 325 16.33 7.69 27.95
C LYS A 325 17.29 7.05 26.93
N PRO A 326 17.68 5.77 27.02
CA PRO A 326 18.50 5.18 25.96
C PRO A 326 17.70 5.08 24.66
N GLU A 327 18.05 5.88 23.67
CA GLU A 327 17.36 5.99 22.37
C GLU A 327 17.23 4.64 21.66
N ILE A 328 18.27 3.79 21.75
CA ILE A 328 18.24 2.44 21.19
C ILE A 328 17.19 1.58 21.89
N LEU A 329 17.08 1.65 23.22
CA LEU A 329 16.09 0.87 23.97
C LEU A 329 14.67 1.37 23.69
N ALA A 330 14.49 2.70 23.63
CA ALA A 330 13.22 3.31 23.22
C ALA A 330 12.81 2.87 21.80
N ALA A 331 13.75 2.88 20.85
CA ALA A 331 13.54 2.39 19.50
C ALA A 331 13.24 0.88 19.45
N THR A 332 13.90 0.05 20.27
CA THR A 332 13.57 -1.40 20.35
C THR A 332 12.15 -1.63 20.85
N ALA A 333 11.70 -0.88 21.86
CA ALA A 333 10.36 -1.00 22.40
C ALA A 333 9.31 -0.56 21.36
N LEU A 334 9.61 0.51 20.61
CA LEU A 334 8.79 0.98 19.50
C LEU A 334 8.68 -0.07 18.39
N VAL A 335 9.80 -0.69 18.00
CA VAL A 335 9.86 -1.81 17.05
C VAL A 335 9.00 -2.98 17.53
N ALA A 336 9.19 -3.42 18.77
CA ALA A 336 8.48 -4.57 19.33
C ALA A 336 6.97 -4.35 19.39
N GLY A 337 6.51 -3.19 19.88
CA GLY A 337 5.08 -2.88 19.91
C GLY A 337 4.51 -2.66 18.51
N THR A 338 5.29 -2.13 17.56
CA THR A 338 4.88 -2.03 16.16
C THR A 338 4.63 -3.41 15.56
N VAL A 339 5.55 -4.37 15.74
CA VAL A 339 5.37 -5.77 15.30
C VAL A 339 4.10 -6.37 15.94
N LEU A 340 3.95 -6.27 17.26
CA LEU A 340 2.82 -6.86 17.97
C LEU A 340 1.47 -6.27 17.54
N SER A 341 1.46 -4.98 17.22
CA SER A 341 0.27 -4.26 16.76
C SER A 341 -0.24 -4.72 15.39
N ARG A 342 0.60 -5.39 14.58
CA ARG A 342 0.24 -5.84 13.23
C ARG A 342 -0.89 -6.85 13.18
N VAL A 343 -0.98 -7.74 14.18
CA VAL A 343 -2.12 -8.68 14.31
C VAL A 343 -3.43 -7.92 14.38
N GLY A 344 -3.48 -6.88 15.23
CA GLY A 344 -4.67 -6.06 15.42
C GLY A 344 -5.03 -5.25 14.18
N MET A 345 -4.02 -4.62 13.55
CA MET A 345 -4.22 -3.81 12.35
C MET A 345 -4.78 -4.64 11.17
N TRP A 346 -4.13 -5.75 10.82
CA TRP A 346 -4.56 -6.59 9.71
C TRP A 346 -5.86 -7.32 10.02
N GLY A 347 -6.01 -7.82 11.25
CA GLY A 347 -7.24 -8.46 11.68
C GLY A 347 -8.45 -7.52 11.65
N PHE A 348 -8.29 -6.27 12.12
CA PHE A 348 -9.34 -5.25 12.01
C PHE A 348 -9.62 -4.89 10.54
N SER A 349 -8.58 -4.78 9.70
CA SER A 349 -8.77 -4.52 8.27
C SER A 349 -9.64 -5.57 7.59
N LEU A 350 -9.41 -6.86 7.87
CA LEU A 350 -10.26 -7.94 7.38
C LEU A 350 -11.70 -7.79 7.88
N SER A 351 -11.89 -7.46 9.17
CA SER A 351 -13.21 -7.28 9.75
C SER A 351 -13.98 -6.14 9.11
N ALA A 352 -13.33 -4.98 8.96
CA ALA A 352 -13.95 -3.79 8.37
C ALA A 352 -14.32 -4.04 6.91
N GLN A 353 -13.46 -4.72 6.15
CA GLN A 353 -13.73 -5.05 4.75
C GLN A 353 -14.88 -6.05 4.58
N ILE A 354 -15.04 -7.01 5.50
CA ILE A 354 -16.22 -7.89 5.52
C ILE A 354 -17.49 -7.08 5.76
N LEU A 355 -17.51 -6.20 6.78
CA LEU A 355 -18.65 -5.33 7.07
C LEU A 355 -19.02 -4.44 5.88
N VAL A 356 -18.04 -3.82 5.21
CA VAL A 356 -18.28 -3.00 4.02
C VAL A 356 -18.88 -3.83 2.88
N ARG A 357 -18.36 -5.04 2.62
CA ARG A 357 -18.84 -5.88 1.51
C ARG A 357 -20.26 -6.41 1.75
N GLU A 358 -20.57 -6.79 2.99
CA GLU A 358 -21.89 -7.30 3.38
C GLU A 358 -22.96 -6.22 3.32
N GLU A 359 -22.63 -4.98 3.71
CA GLU A 359 -23.64 -3.91 3.83
C GLU A 359 -23.76 -3.00 2.60
N VAL A 360 -22.77 -2.92 1.71
CA VAL A 360 -22.84 -2.05 0.51
C VAL A 360 -23.47 -2.79 -0.67
N GLU A 361 -24.48 -2.17 -1.30
CA GLU A 361 -25.20 -2.76 -2.43
C GLU A 361 -24.29 -2.96 -3.66
N PRO A 362 -24.48 -4.05 -4.45
CA PRO A 362 -23.64 -4.37 -5.59
C PRO A 362 -23.47 -3.20 -6.59
N GLU A 363 -24.53 -2.43 -6.84
CA GLU A 363 -24.49 -1.30 -7.77
C GLU A 363 -23.62 -0.13 -7.25
N ASN A 364 -23.48 0.00 -5.92
CA ASN A 364 -22.77 1.10 -5.26
C ASN A 364 -21.34 0.75 -4.81
N ARG A 365 -20.96 -0.54 -4.80
CA ARG A 365 -19.65 -1.03 -4.30
C ARG A 365 -18.47 -0.35 -4.98
N GLY A 366 -18.52 -0.14 -6.29
CA GLY A 366 -17.43 0.50 -7.03
C GLY A 366 -17.20 1.96 -6.59
N ALA A 367 -18.28 2.74 -6.47
CA ALA A 367 -18.21 4.13 -6.03
C ALA A 367 -17.74 4.24 -4.57
N PHE A 368 -18.25 3.38 -3.69
CA PHE A 368 -17.84 3.33 -2.28
C PHE A 368 -16.35 2.99 -2.16
N SER A 369 -15.90 1.92 -2.82
CA SER A 369 -14.51 1.47 -2.80
C SER A 369 -13.54 2.53 -3.35
N SER A 370 -13.92 3.25 -4.40
CA SER A 370 -13.09 4.34 -4.95
C SER A 370 -12.93 5.52 -3.97
N THR A 371 -13.98 5.82 -3.20
CA THR A 371 -13.96 6.87 -2.18
C THR A 371 -13.15 6.44 -0.97
N GLU A 372 -13.34 5.20 -0.50
CA GLU A 372 -12.54 4.58 0.56
C GLU A 372 -11.04 4.59 0.20
N ALA A 373 -10.68 4.15 -1.01
CA ALA A 373 -9.30 4.18 -1.50
C ALA A 373 -8.70 5.59 -1.55
N SER A 374 -9.51 6.61 -1.87
CA SER A 374 -9.08 8.01 -1.84
C SER A 374 -8.75 8.47 -0.42
N TRP A 375 -9.54 8.05 0.58
CA TRP A 375 -9.26 8.31 1.99
C TRP A 375 -8.00 7.61 2.47
N HIS A 376 -7.80 6.35 2.10
CA HIS A 376 -6.56 5.61 2.37
C HIS A 376 -5.32 6.38 1.89
N ASN A 377 -5.33 6.77 0.61
CA ASN A 377 -4.22 7.54 0.02
C ASN A 377 -4.03 8.89 0.73
N THR A 378 -5.12 9.57 1.08
CA THR A 378 -5.04 10.87 1.79
C THR A 378 -4.36 10.75 3.15
N PHE A 379 -4.72 9.75 3.95
CA PHE A 379 -4.09 9.52 5.25
C PHE A 379 -2.65 9.03 5.14
N GLU A 380 -2.33 8.23 4.11
CA GLU A 380 -0.94 7.87 3.81
C GLU A 380 -0.11 9.11 3.44
N LEU A 381 -0.64 10.00 2.59
CA LEU A 381 -0.01 11.27 2.22
C LEU A 381 0.23 12.16 3.42
N LEU A 382 -0.74 12.28 4.32
CA LEU A 382 -0.59 13.04 5.56
C LEU A 382 0.55 12.48 6.43
N SER A 383 0.71 11.16 6.42
CA SER A 383 1.79 10.47 7.11
C SER A 383 3.16 10.78 6.52
N TYR A 384 3.30 10.86 5.19
CA TYR A 384 4.52 11.35 4.55
C TYR A 384 4.78 12.82 4.87
N ALA A 385 3.75 13.67 4.74
CA ALA A 385 3.86 15.11 5.03
C ALA A 385 4.37 15.37 6.45
N THR A 386 3.89 14.58 7.42
CA THR A 386 4.32 14.65 8.82
C THR A 386 5.83 14.38 8.96
N THR A 387 6.35 13.33 8.31
CA THR A 387 7.80 13.03 8.36
C THR A 387 8.67 14.03 7.62
N ILE A 388 8.12 14.73 6.63
CA ILE A 388 8.87 15.78 5.93
C ILE A 388 8.91 17.06 6.79
N PHE A 389 7.79 17.40 7.43
CA PHE A 389 7.73 18.53 8.37
C PHE A 389 8.65 18.30 9.57
N PHE A 390 8.62 17.08 10.13
CA PHE A 390 9.50 16.64 11.22
C PHE A 390 10.69 15.83 10.68
N SER A 391 11.56 16.49 9.93
CA SER A 391 12.68 15.85 9.24
C SER A 391 13.85 15.45 10.16
N ARG A 392 13.94 16.00 11.38
CA ARG A 392 15.03 15.65 12.29
C ARG A 392 14.71 14.38 13.09
N PRO A 393 15.71 13.50 13.35
CA PRO A 393 15.47 12.25 14.07
C PRO A 393 15.03 12.51 15.52
N GLU A 394 15.52 13.59 16.12
CA GLU A 394 15.10 14.10 17.45
C GLU A 394 13.61 14.50 17.50
N GLN A 395 13.03 14.88 16.36
CA GLN A 395 11.63 15.28 16.26
C GLN A 395 10.71 14.10 15.95
N PHE A 396 11.26 12.89 15.72
CA PHE A 396 10.50 11.70 15.35
C PHE A 396 9.43 11.32 16.39
N GLN A 397 9.58 11.76 17.63
CA GLN A 397 8.57 11.65 18.68
C GLN A 397 7.20 12.23 18.30
N TRP A 398 7.14 13.31 17.51
CA TRP A 398 5.88 13.91 17.07
C TRP A 398 5.13 13.03 16.05
N PRO A 399 5.77 12.53 14.97
CA PRO A 399 5.21 11.49 14.12
C PRO A 399 4.71 10.24 14.87
N VAL A 400 5.45 9.79 15.90
CA VAL A 400 5.05 8.65 16.74
C VAL A 400 3.76 8.97 17.50
N LEU A 401 3.68 10.14 18.14
CA LEU A 401 2.48 10.58 18.86
C LEU A 401 1.28 10.72 17.93
N MET A 402 1.46 11.36 16.76
CA MET A 402 0.41 11.54 15.76
C MET A 402 -0.12 10.18 15.26
N SER A 403 0.76 9.20 15.04
CA SER A 403 0.38 7.84 14.67
C SER A 403 -0.43 7.15 15.78
N PHE A 404 -0.05 7.34 17.04
CA PHE A 404 -0.80 6.81 18.18
C PHE A 404 -2.18 7.45 18.29
N ILE A 405 -2.27 8.78 18.18
CA ILE A 405 -3.55 9.51 18.20
C ILE A 405 -4.45 9.01 17.07
N ALA A 406 -3.92 8.81 15.86
CA ALA A 406 -4.67 8.27 14.73
C ALA A 406 -5.30 6.90 15.05
N VAL A 407 -4.50 5.98 15.60
CA VAL A 407 -4.99 4.64 15.99
C VAL A 407 -6.03 4.74 17.10
N PHE A 408 -5.81 5.61 18.09
CA PHE A 408 -6.79 5.85 19.15
C PHE A 408 -8.10 6.43 18.61
N THR A 409 -8.04 7.41 17.71
CA THR A 409 -9.22 7.97 17.03
C THR A 409 -9.97 6.91 16.22
N SER A 410 -9.25 6.07 15.47
CA SER A 410 -9.82 4.94 14.75
C SER A 410 -10.57 3.99 15.70
N CYS A 411 -9.95 3.64 16.84
CA CYS A 411 -10.57 2.82 17.87
C CYS A 411 -11.86 3.43 18.44
N ASN A 412 -11.88 4.74 18.70
CA ASN A 412 -13.07 5.43 19.22
C ASN A 412 -14.18 5.53 18.17
N LEU A 413 -13.85 5.79 16.91
CA LEU A 413 -14.83 5.82 15.81
C LEU A 413 -15.50 4.46 15.64
N PHE A 414 -14.70 3.38 15.61
CA PHE A 414 -15.26 2.04 15.50
C PHE A 414 -16.07 1.64 16.74
N ALA A 415 -15.64 2.04 17.95
CA ALA A 415 -16.40 1.84 19.18
C ALA A 415 -17.76 2.56 19.16
N ALA A 416 -17.80 3.78 18.63
CA ALA A 416 -19.05 4.53 18.47
C ALA A 416 -20.01 3.81 17.53
N PHE A 417 -19.51 3.30 16.40
CA PHE A 417 -20.29 2.48 15.46
C PHE A 417 -20.86 1.21 16.13
N VAL A 418 -20.02 0.46 16.85
CA VAL A 418 -20.47 -0.75 17.56
C VAL A 418 -21.52 -0.42 18.62
N LYS A 419 -21.37 0.68 19.34
CA LYS A 419 -22.33 1.14 20.35
C LYS A 419 -23.68 1.51 19.71
N GLU A 420 -23.67 2.20 18.58
CA GLU A 420 -24.88 2.55 17.84
C GLU A 420 -25.62 1.30 17.34
N ARG A 421 -24.89 0.36 16.73
CA ARG A 421 -25.44 -0.94 16.31
C ARG A 421 -26.05 -1.70 17.49
N THR A 422 -25.33 -1.81 18.61
CA THR A 422 -25.80 -2.55 19.80
C THR A 422 -27.06 -1.92 20.41
N LYS A 423 -27.20 -0.58 20.37
CA LYS A 423 -28.41 0.11 20.81
C LYS A 423 -29.62 -0.17 19.91
N CYS A 424 -29.43 -0.19 18.59
CA CYS A 424 -30.49 -0.54 17.65
C CYS A 424 -31.01 -1.98 17.86
N PHE A 425 -30.13 -2.92 18.20
CA PHE A 425 -30.53 -4.30 18.52
C PHE A 425 -31.13 -4.45 19.94
N GLY A 426 -30.62 -3.70 20.93
CA GLY A 426 -31.14 -3.73 22.31
C GLY A 426 -32.49 -3.04 22.50
N GLY A 427 -32.90 -2.17 21.57
CA GLY A 427 -34.23 -1.52 21.56
C GLY A 427 -35.35 -2.37 20.92
N LYS A 428 -34.99 -3.42 20.16
CA LYS A 428 -35.93 -4.44 19.70
C LYS A 428 -35.88 -5.63 20.66
N GLY A 429 -36.55 -5.50 21.81
CA GLY A 429 -36.78 -6.65 22.67
C GLY A 429 -37.58 -7.71 21.91
N GLY A 430 -36.96 -8.86 21.59
CA GLY A 430 -37.69 -10.07 21.22
C GLY A 430 -37.15 -10.94 20.09
N GLU A 431 -36.20 -10.51 19.27
CA GLU A 431 -35.66 -11.37 18.20
C GLU A 431 -34.14 -11.41 18.22
N ARG A 432 -33.63 -12.56 18.66
CA ARG A 432 -32.23 -12.96 18.55
C ARG A 432 -31.93 -13.14 17.06
N ALA A 433 -31.52 -12.07 16.38
CA ALA A 433 -30.92 -12.15 15.06
C ALA A 433 -29.57 -12.84 15.19
N GLU A 434 -29.58 -14.16 15.10
CA GLU A 434 -28.41 -14.94 14.76
C GLU A 434 -27.86 -14.39 13.44
N PHE A 435 -26.64 -13.87 13.46
CA PHE A 435 -25.86 -13.72 12.25
C PHE A 435 -25.81 -15.10 11.61
N GLY A 436 -26.43 -15.23 10.44
CA GLY A 436 -26.49 -16.48 9.69
C GLY A 436 -25.08 -17.01 9.40
N TYR A 437 -24.64 -17.94 10.25
CA TYR A 437 -23.76 -19.01 9.84
C TYR A 437 -24.66 -20.17 9.43
N GLU A 438 -25.40 -20.01 8.34
CA GLU A 438 -25.78 -21.18 7.57
C GLU A 438 -24.51 -21.64 6.84
N THR A 439 -23.93 -22.70 7.40
CA THR A 439 -23.02 -23.60 6.72
C THR A 439 -23.54 -23.90 5.32
N LEU A 440 -22.88 -23.37 4.29
CA LEU A 440 -22.98 -23.95 2.95
C LEU A 440 -22.23 -25.30 2.95
N PRO A 441 -22.77 -26.32 2.26
CA PRO A 441 -22.32 -27.71 2.33
C PRO A 441 -20.89 -27.96 1.85
#